data_AF-N1NYB7-F1
#
_entry.id   AF-N1NYB7-F1
#
_cell.length_a   1.000
_cell.length_b   1.000
_cell.length_c   1.000
_cell.angle_alpha   90.00
_cell.angle_beta   90.00
_cell.angle_gamma   90.00
#
_symmetry.space_group_name_H-M   'P 1'
#
loop_
_entity.id
_entity.type
_entity.pdbx_description
1 polymer ?
#
loop_
_entity_poly.entity_id
_entity_poly.type
_entity_poly.pdbx_seq_one_letter_code
_entity_poly.pdbx_strand_id
1 'polypeptide(L)'
;MSGSLKSLDKKIAKRRQVYKPVLDNPFTNEAHMWPRVHDQPLIWQLLQSSIINKLIHIQSKENYPWELYTDFNEIVQYLSGAHGNSDPVCLFVCNKDPDVPLVLLQQIPLLCYMAPMTVKLVQLPKSAMDTFKSVSKYGMLLLRCDDRVDKKFVSQIQKNVDLLQFPWLNAIKYRPTSVKLLKTTVPIVSKKRQK
;
A
#
# COMPACT_ATOMS: atom_id res chain seq x y z
N MET A 1 -3.11 63.76 22.02
CA MET A 1 -3.05 62.68 21.01
C MET A 1 -3.26 61.34 21.71
N SER A 2 -4.50 60.84 21.73
CA SER A 2 -4.89 59.60 22.43
C SER A 2 -4.84 58.44 21.45
N GLY A 3 -3.83 57.58 21.57
CA GLY A 3 -3.75 56.34 20.79
C GLY A 3 -4.71 55.29 21.37
N SER A 4 -5.64 54.81 20.55
CA SER A 4 -6.61 53.77 20.94
C SER A 4 -5.91 52.54 21.54
N LEU A 5 -6.42 52.01 22.65
CA LEU A 5 -5.92 50.81 23.33
C LEU A 5 -5.71 49.62 22.36
N LYS A 6 -6.59 49.48 21.36
CA LYS A 6 -6.48 48.46 20.31
C LYS A 6 -5.20 48.57 19.47
N SER A 7 -4.65 49.78 19.32
CA SER A 7 -3.40 50.02 18.59
C SER A 7 -2.16 49.64 19.42
N LEU A 8 -2.24 49.75 20.74
CA LEU A 8 -1.21 49.30 21.67
C LEU A 8 -1.18 47.78 21.76
N ASP A 9 -2.35 47.13 21.85
CA ASP A 9 -2.46 45.67 21.87
C ASP A 9 -1.91 45.03 20.60
N LYS A 10 -2.19 45.61 19.42
CA LYS A 10 -1.59 45.15 18.15
C LYS A 10 -0.07 45.29 18.11
N LYS A 11 0.49 46.35 18.72
CA LYS A 11 1.96 46.53 18.81
C LYS A 11 2.59 45.55 19.79
N ILE A 12 1.94 45.28 20.92
CA ILE A 12 2.38 44.31 21.92
C ILE A 12 2.31 42.88 21.35
N ALA A 13 1.22 42.54 20.66
CA ALA A 13 1.05 41.25 19.99
C ALA A 13 2.13 41.00 18.94
N LYS A 14 2.47 42.00 18.11
CA LYS A 14 3.58 41.90 17.14
C LYS A 14 4.93 41.70 17.81
N ARG A 15 5.19 42.35 18.95
CA ARG A 15 6.44 42.18 19.72
C ARG A 15 6.55 40.84 20.45
N ARG A 16 5.42 40.18 20.75
CA ARG A 16 5.35 38.87 21.41
C ARG A 16 5.14 37.71 20.43
N GLN A 17 5.32 37.93 19.12
CA GLN A 17 5.29 36.84 18.15
C GLN A 17 6.50 35.94 18.35
N VAL A 18 6.26 34.76 18.90
CA VAL A 18 7.26 33.69 19.00
C VAL A 18 7.15 32.86 17.74
N TYR A 19 8.09 33.06 16.82
CA TYR A 19 8.23 32.23 15.63
C TYR A 19 8.84 30.89 16.06
N LYS A 20 8.06 29.81 15.99
CA LYS A 20 8.60 28.46 16.08
C LYS A 20 8.96 28.05 14.65
N PRO A 21 10.24 27.81 14.33
CA PRO A 21 10.58 27.20 13.06
C PRO A 21 9.99 25.79 13.06
N VAL A 22 8.96 25.59 12.24
CA VAL A 22 8.44 24.25 11.95
C VAL A 22 9.13 23.80 10.68
N LEU A 23 9.92 22.74 10.79
CA LEU A 23 10.49 22.09 9.63
C LEU A 23 9.42 21.19 9.03
N ASP A 24 8.64 21.74 8.11
CA ASP A 24 7.67 20.94 7.35
C ASP A 24 8.42 20.06 6.36
N ASN A 25 8.27 18.74 6.49
CA ASN A 25 8.87 17.80 5.58
C ASN A 25 8.08 17.80 4.25
N PRO A 26 8.67 18.19 3.11
CA PRO A 26 7.95 18.20 1.83
C PRO A 26 7.60 16.79 1.33
N PHE A 27 8.22 15.74 1.90
CA PHE A 27 8.01 14.34 1.53
C PHE A 27 6.88 13.65 2.31
N THR A 28 6.29 14.31 3.32
CA THR A 28 5.13 13.79 4.07
C THR A 28 3.78 14.17 3.48
N ASN A 29 3.71 14.56 2.20
CA ASN A 29 2.43 14.78 1.53
C ASN A 29 1.67 13.45 1.39
N GLU A 30 0.87 13.12 2.40
CA GLU A 30 0.04 11.91 2.48
C GLU A 30 -0.89 11.76 1.26
N ALA A 31 -1.29 12.90 0.68
CA ALA A 31 -2.16 12.97 -0.50
C ALA A 31 -1.60 12.24 -1.73
N HIS A 32 -0.27 12.10 -1.85
CA HIS A 32 0.37 11.43 -2.99
C HIS A 32 0.76 9.98 -2.72
N MET A 33 0.52 9.46 -1.51
CA MET A 33 0.88 8.08 -1.19
C MET A 33 -0.02 7.07 -1.89
N TRP A 34 -1.25 7.47 -2.23
CA TRP A 34 -2.25 6.58 -2.79
C TRP A 34 -2.34 6.72 -4.32
N PRO A 35 -2.38 5.60 -5.07
CA PRO A 35 -2.36 5.64 -6.53
C PRO A 35 -3.71 6.10 -7.06
N ARG A 36 -3.68 6.85 -8.16
CA ARG A 36 -4.92 7.29 -8.82
C ARG A 36 -5.57 6.10 -9.53
N VAL A 37 -6.89 6.03 -9.39
CA VAL A 37 -7.75 5.09 -10.10
C VAL A 37 -8.55 5.89 -11.12
N HIS A 38 -8.37 5.61 -12.42
CA HIS A 38 -8.97 6.40 -13.50
C HIS A 38 -10.48 6.18 -13.60
N ASP A 39 -10.94 4.93 -13.50
CA ASP A 39 -12.34 4.55 -13.59
C ASP A 39 -12.76 3.73 -12.36
N GLN A 40 -13.00 4.43 -11.24
CA GLN A 40 -13.45 3.81 -9.99
C GLN A 40 -14.77 3.03 -10.12
N PRO A 41 -15.84 3.55 -10.76
CA PRO A 41 -17.11 2.82 -10.81
C PRO A 41 -17.00 1.52 -11.61
N LEU A 42 -16.26 1.50 -12.73
CA LEU A 42 -16.03 0.29 -13.50
C LEU A 42 -15.31 -0.78 -12.66
N ILE A 43 -14.19 -0.42 -12.02
CA ILE A 43 -13.44 -1.37 -11.19
C ILE A 43 -14.29 -1.91 -10.04
N TRP A 44 -15.09 -1.03 -9.43
CA TRP A 44 -16.00 -1.42 -8.36
C TRP A 44 -17.05 -2.43 -8.84
N GLN A 45 -17.72 -2.18 -9.96
CA GLN A 45 -18.70 -3.10 -10.54
C GLN A 45 -18.07 -4.44 -10.93
N LEU A 46 -16.87 -4.42 -11.50
CA LEU A 46 -16.13 -5.62 -11.84
C LEU A 46 -15.81 -6.44 -10.59
N LEU A 47 -15.32 -5.80 -9.53
CA LEU A 47 -15.00 -6.46 -8.27
C LEU A 47 -16.26 -7.01 -7.59
N GLN A 48 -17.36 -6.26 -7.63
CA GLN A 48 -18.65 -6.72 -7.10
C GLN A 48 -19.14 -7.99 -7.82
N SER A 49 -19.22 -7.93 -9.15
CA SER A 49 -19.75 -9.02 -9.98
C SER A 49 -18.84 -10.26 -10.01
N SER A 50 -17.52 -10.06 -10.03
CA SER A 50 -16.57 -11.17 -10.19
C SER A 50 -16.25 -11.89 -8.89
N ILE A 51 -16.15 -11.14 -7.77
CA ILE A 51 -15.61 -11.64 -6.49
C ILE A 51 -16.63 -11.45 -5.38
N ILE A 52 -16.99 -10.21 -5.00
CA ILE A 52 -17.78 -9.96 -3.78
C ILE A 52 -19.09 -10.74 -3.76
N ASN A 53 -19.88 -10.68 -4.84
CA ASN A 53 -21.17 -11.35 -4.88
C ASN A 53 -21.01 -12.87 -4.66
N LYS A 54 -19.94 -13.45 -5.21
CA LYS A 54 -19.65 -14.88 -5.03
C LYS A 54 -19.19 -15.17 -3.60
N LEU A 55 -18.41 -14.29 -2.98
CA LEU A 55 -17.99 -14.43 -1.58
C LEU A 55 -19.20 -14.38 -0.62
N ILE A 56 -20.15 -13.48 -0.86
CA ILE A 56 -21.37 -13.37 -0.03
C ILE A 56 -22.19 -14.66 -0.07
N HIS A 57 -22.26 -15.33 -1.23
CA HIS A 57 -23.02 -16.58 -1.38
C HIS A 57 -22.30 -17.81 -0.84
N ILE A 58 -20.98 -17.78 -0.67
CA ILE A 58 -20.19 -18.90 -0.15
C ILE A 58 -20.07 -18.76 1.37
N GLN A 59 -20.80 -19.60 2.11
CA GLN A 59 -20.87 -19.53 3.58
C GLN A 59 -19.61 -20.01 4.32
N SER A 60 -18.68 -20.71 3.66
CA SER A 60 -17.47 -21.25 4.30
C SER A 60 -16.20 -20.77 3.62
N LYS A 61 -15.27 -20.24 4.43
CA LYS A 61 -13.96 -19.73 3.98
C LYS A 61 -13.08 -20.80 3.30
N GLU A 62 -13.32 -22.09 3.57
CA GLU A 62 -12.48 -23.19 3.06
C GLU A 62 -12.71 -23.52 1.58
N ASN A 63 -13.83 -23.08 0.99
CA ASN A 63 -14.22 -23.45 -0.38
C ASN A 63 -14.01 -22.33 -1.41
N TYR A 64 -13.25 -21.29 -1.07
CA TYR A 64 -13.00 -20.24 -2.05
C TYR A 64 -12.11 -20.76 -3.19
N PRO A 65 -12.51 -20.54 -4.45
CA PRO A 65 -11.65 -20.91 -5.57
C PRO A 65 -10.39 -20.04 -5.63
N TRP A 66 -10.41 -18.86 -4.99
CA TRP A 66 -9.31 -17.89 -4.96
C TRP A 66 -8.65 -17.83 -3.59
N GLU A 67 -7.34 -17.59 -3.59
CA GLU A 67 -6.59 -17.24 -2.39
C GLU A 67 -6.84 -15.75 -2.06
N LEU A 68 -7.51 -15.52 -0.92
CA LEU A 68 -7.98 -14.21 -0.48
C LEU A 68 -7.60 -13.98 0.98
N TYR A 69 -7.19 -12.76 1.30
CA TYR A 69 -6.91 -12.34 2.68
C TYR A 69 -7.69 -11.08 2.99
N THR A 70 -8.38 -11.06 4.13
CA THR A 70 -9.24 -9.92 4.56
C THR A 70 -8.69 -9.18 5.75
N ASP A 71 -7.89 -9.86 6.57
CA ASP A 71 -7.40 -9.33 7.83
C ASP A 71 -6.05 -8.63 7.65
N PHE A 72 -5.88 -7.49 8.34
CA PHE A 72 -4.67 -6.68 8.22
C PHE A 72 -3.39 -7.48 8.51
N ASN A 73 -3.38 -8.26 9.58
CA ASN A 73 -2.20 -9.04 9.98
C ASN A 73 -1.84 -10.10 8.93
N GLU A 74 -2.83 -10.78 8.38
CA GLU A 74 -2.63 -11.78 7.32
C GLU A 74 -2.08 -11.12 6.05
N ILE A 75 -2.65 -9.97 5.66
CA ILE A 75 -2.20 -9.18 4.52
C ILE A 75 -0.75 -8.73 4.71
N VAL A 76 -0.39 -8.21 5.88
CA VAL A 76 0.98 -7.78 6.20
C VAL A 76 1.93 -8.96 6.17
N GLN A 77 1.56 -10.09 6.77
CA GLN A 77 2.38 -11.30 6.77
C GLN A 77 2.60 -11.83 5.35
N TYR A 78 1.56 -11.83 4.52
CA TYR A 78 1.66 -12.26 3.13
C TYR A 78 2.53 -11.31 2.29
N LEU A 79 2.33 -10.00 2.43
CA LEU A 79 3.10 -8.99 1.69
C LEU A 79 4.56 -8.89 2.12
N SER A 80 4.87 -9.18 3.38
CA SER A 80 6.24 -9.23 3.91
C SER A 80 6.91 -10.58 3.69
N GLY A 81 6.13 -11.63 3.44
CA GLY A 81 6.63 -12.96 3.16
C GLY A 81 7.49 -12.99 1.90
N ALA A 82 8.63 -13.69 1.97
CA ALA A 82 9.45 -14.02 0.82
C ALA A 82 8.80 -15.16 0.01
N HIS A 83 7.55 -14.97 -0.42
CA HIS A 83 6.88 -15.89 -1.31
C HIS A 83 7.54 -15.77 -2.68
N GLY A 84 8.24 -16.82 -3.14
CA GLY A 84 8.89 -16.86 -4.45
C GLY A 84 7.93 -16.89 -5.65
N ASN A 85 6.66 -16.52 -5.44
CA ASN A 85 5.65 -16.50 -6.48
C ASN A 85 5.74 -15.17 -7.24
N SER A 86 5.86 -15.28 -8.55
CA SER A 86 5.91 -14.13 -9.47
C SER A 86 4.52 -13.57 -9.78
N ASP A 87 3.46 -14.14 -9.21
CA ASP A 87 2.09 -13.80 -9.54
C ASP A 87 1.75 -12.39 -9.03
N PRO A 88 1.07 -11.56 -9.84
CA PRO A 88 0.66 -10.24 -9.40
C PRO A 88 -0.43 -10.34 -8.32
N VAL A 89 -0.43 -9.39 -7.40
CA VAL A 89 -1.38 -9.33 -6.29
C VAL A 89 -2.13 -8.01 -6.34
N CYS A 90 -3.44 -8.05 -6.13
CA CYS A 90 -4.27 -6.85 -6.04
C CYS A 90 -4.76 -6.66 -4.62
N LEU A 91 -4.49 -5.49 -4.02
CA LEU A 91 -5.01 -5.10 -2.72
C LEU A 91 -6.07 -4.02 -2.90
N PHE A 92 -7.31 -4.32 -2.53
CA PHE A 92 -8.44 -3.40 -2.56
C PHE A 92 -8.68 -2.82 -1.19
N VAL A 93 -8.83 -1.50 -1.10
CA VAL A 93 -8.97 -0.78 0.17
C VAL A 93 -10.04 0.30 0.12
N CYS A 94 -10.93 0.30 1.11
CA CYS A 94 -11.94 1.33 1.35
C CYS A 94 -11.34 2.58 2.06
N ASN A 95 -10.32 3.20 1.47
CA ASN A 95 -9.64 4.37 2.06
C ASN A 95 -10.55 5.60 2.25
N LYS A 96 -11.61 5.72 1.45
CA LYS A 96 -12.49 6.90 1.46
C LYS A 96 -13.61 6.82 2.50
N ASP A 97 -13.73 5.69 3.19
CA ASP A 97 -14.81 5.43 4.16
C ASP A 97 -14.35 5.68 5.60
N PRO A 98 -15.18 6.34 6.43
CA PRO A 98 -14.79 6.72 7.79
C PRO A 98 -14.70 5.53 8.77
N ASP A 99 -15.36 4.42 8.44
CA ASP A 99 -15.41 3.20 9.27
C ASP A 99 -14.05 2.46 9.30
N VAL A 100 -13.13 2.78 8.39
CA VAL A 100 -11.82 2.13 8.31
C VAL A 100 -10.79 2.89 9.15
N PRO A 101 -10.08 2.21 10.09
CA PRO A 101 -9.10 2.89 10.94
C PRO A 101 -7.95 3.52 10.15
N LEU A 102 -7.79 4.85 10.27
CA LEU A 102 -6.77 5.62 9.57
C LEU A 102 -5.34 5.12 9.82
N VAL A 103 -5.06 4.66 11.05
CA VAL A 103 -3.74 4.14 11.45
C VAL A 103 -3.33 2.93 10.60
N LEU A 104 -4.29 2.08 10.23
CA LEU A 104 -4.03 0.93 9.35
C LEU A 104 -3.76 1.41 7.93
N LEU A 105 -4.57 2.35 7.43
CA LEU A 105 -4.50 2.89 6.08
C LEU A 105 -3.16 3.59 5.79
N GLN A 106 -2.60 4.32 6.76
CA GLN A 106 -1.33 5.05 6.59
C GLN A 106 -0.15 4.14 6.21
N GLN A 107 -0.18 2.87 6.64
CA GLN A 107 0.92 1.94 6.41
C GLN A 107 0.81 1.20 5.08
N ILE A 108 -0.40 1.05 4.55
CA ILE A 108 -0.68 0.20 3.38
C ILE A 108 0.12 0.59 2.13
N PRO A 109 0.17 1.87 1.71
CA PRO A 109 0.89 2.22 0.48
C PRO A 109 2.38 1.89 0.53
N LEU A 110 3.00 2.12 1.70
CA LEU A 110 4.41 1.82 1.93
C LEU A 110 4.68 0.31 1.93
N LEU A 111 3.82 -0.47 2.60
CA LEU A 111 3.90 -1.93 2.60
C LEU A 111 3.79 -2.51 1.20
N CYS A 112 2.83 -2.04 0.40
CA CYS A 112 2.65 -2.49 -0.98
C CYS A 112 3.87 -2.15 -1.86
N TYR A 113 4.52 -1.02 -1.61
CA TYR A 113 5.68 -0.59 -2.38
C TYR A 113 6.97 -1.33 -2.00
N MET A 114 7.12 -1.68 -0.73
CA MET A 114 8.27 -2.42 -0.19
C MET A 114 8.14 -3.94 -0.33
N ALA A 115 6.95 -4.44 -0.66
CA ALA A 115 6.72 -5.86 -0.89
C ALA A 115 7.67 -6.42 -1.96
N PRO A 116 8.16 -7.67 -1.82
CA PRO A 116 9.04 -8.31 -2.78
C PRO A 116 8.33 -8.69 -4.09
N MET A 117 6.99 -8.61 -4.12
CA MET A 117 6.13 -8.99 -5.23
C MET A 117 5.47 -7.77 -5.89
N THR A 118 4.85 -7.97 -7.05
CA THR A 118 4.15 -6.88 -7.75
C THR A 118 2.75 -6.70 -7.16
N VAL A 119 2.58 -5.65 -6.35
CA VAL A 119 1.31 -5.32 -5.72
C VAL A 119 0.65 -4.15 -6.44
N LYS A 120 -0.61 -4.33 -6.85
CA LYS A 120 -1.49 -3.27 -7.33
C LYS A 120 -2.43 -2.84 -6.21
N LEU A 121 -2.18 -1.65 -5.66
CA LEU A 121 -3.05 -1.04 -4.65
C LEU A 121 -4.20 -0.32 -5.34
N VAL A 122 -5.43 -0.68 -4.99
CA VAL A 122 -6.64 -0.15 -5.60
C VAL A 122 -7.49 0.52 -4.53
N GLN A 123 -7.75 1.81 -4.74
CA GLN A 123 -8.67 2.57 -3.90
C GLN A 123 -10.11 2.40 -4.37
N LEU A 124 -10.97 1.94 -3.48
CA LEU A 124 -12.40 1.78 -3.73
C LEU A 124 -13.14 3.14 -3.63
N PRO A 125 -14.34 3.25 -4.25
CA PRO A 125 -15.17 4.44 -4.13
C PRO A 125 -15.70 4.63 -2.70
N LYS A 126 -16.25 5.81 -2.43
CA LYS A 126 -16.98 6.08 -1.17
C LYS A 126 -18.19 5.14 -1.05
N SER A 127 -18.55 4.78 0.16
CA SER A 127 -19.63 3.86 0.53
C SER A 127 -19.43 2.41 0.05
N ALA A 128 -18.22 2.04 -0.40
CA ALA A 128 -17.93 0.66 -0.75
C ALA A 128 -17.96 -0.25 0.48
N MET A 129 -17.62 0.30 1.66
CA MET A 129 -17.62 -0.41 2.92
C MET A 129 -18.97 -1.04 3.27
N ASP A 130 -20.11 -0.48 2.85
CA ASP A 130 -21.42 -1.05 3.20
C ASP A 130 -21.66 -2.42 2.57
N THR A 131 -21.21 -2.61 1.33
CA THR A 131 -21.20 -3.94 0.71
C THR A 131 -20.07 -4.81 1.27
N PHE A 132 -18.91 -4.18 1.53
CA PHE A 132 -17.69 -4.87 1.98
C PHE A 132 -17.75 -5.39 3.42
N LYS A 133 -18.60 -4.83 4.29
CA LYS A 133 -18.76 -5.23 5.70
C LYS A 133 -19.07 -6.72 5.87
N SER A 134 -19.75 -7.31 4.88
CA SER A 134 -20.05 -8.74 4.84
C SER A 134 -18.82 -9.63 4.59
N VAL A 135 -17.80 -9.07 3.94
CA VAL A 135 -16.59 -9.80 3.50
C VAL A 135 -15.41 -9.50 4.43
N SER A 136 -15.19 -8.23 4.78
CA SER A 136 -14.04 -7.77 5.56
C SER A 136 -14.44 -6.74 6.60
N LYS A 137 -13.92 -6.92 7.82
CA LYS A 137 -14.17 -6.02 8.95
C LYS A 137 -13.47 -4.66 8.80
N TYR A 138 -12.32 -4.63 8.14
CA TYR A 138 -11.47 -3.43 8.04
C TYR A 138 -11.45 -2.83 6.63
N GLY A 139 -12.35 -3.26 5.74
CA GLY A 139 -12.45 -2.70 4.38
C GLY A 139 -11.21 -2.96 3.52
N MET A 140 -10.52 -4.07 3.77
CA MET A 140 -9.34 -4.50 3.04
C MET A 140 -9.55 -5.90 2.47
N LEU A 141 -9.09 -6.11 1.24
CA LEU A 141 -9.14 -7.40 0.56
C LEU A 141 -7.92 -7.55 -0.34
N LEU A 142 -7.05 -8.49 0.00
CA LEU A 142 -5.94 -8.90 -0.85
C LEU A 142 -6.36 -10.12 -1.65
N LEU A 143 -6.25 -10.00 -2.98
CA LEU A 143 -6.51 -11.07 -3.93
C LEU A 143 -5.19 -11.44 -4.61
N ARG A 144 -4.85 -12.73 -4.54
CA ARG A 144 -3.80 -13.30 -5.37
C ARG A 144 -4.32 -13.54 -6.78
N CYS A 145 -3.69 -12.93 -7.79
CA CYS A 145 -4.14 -13.03 -9.18
C CYS A 145 -3.48 -14.21 -9.90
N ASP A 146 -3.83 -15.43 -9.47
CA ASP A 146 -3.42 -16.67 -10.12
C ASP A 146 -4.24 -16.96 -11.38
N ASP A 147 -3.93 -18.05 -12.08
CA ASP A 147 -4.68 -18.53 -13.26
C ASP A 147 -6.18 -18.79 -13.01
N ARG A 148 -6.62 -18.84 -11.74
CA ARG A 148 -8.01 -19.01 -11.33
C ARG A 148 -8.84 -17.71 -11.41
N VAL A 149 -8.17 -16.56 -11.50
CA VAL A 149 -8.81 -15.25 -11.64
C VAL A 149 -8.91 -14.92 -13.13
N ASP A 150 -10.02 -14.31 -13.55
CA ASP A 150 -10.20 -13.91 -14.95
C ASP A 150 -9.08 -12.93 -15.38
N LYS A 151 -8.32 -13.31 -16.41
CA LYS A 151 -7.22 -12.52 -16.96
C LYS A 151 -7.70 -11.17 -17.49
N LYS A 152 -8.94 -11.06 -17.96
CA LYS A 152 -9.54 -9.79 -18.40
C LYS A 152 -9.73 -8.84 -17.22
N PHE A 153 -10.22 -9.34 -16.09
CA PHE A 153 -10.38 -8.58 -14.85
C PHE A 153 -9.03 -8.00 -14.38
N VAL A 154 -8.00 -8.85 -14.30
CA VAL A 154 -6.65 -8.41 -13.89
C VAL A 154 -6.09 -7.38 -14.87
N SER A 155 -6.25 -7.60 -16.17
CA SER A 155 -5.78 -6.68 -17.21
C SER A 155 -6.47 -5.31 -17.14
N GLN A 156 -7.77 -5.28 -16.84
CA GLN A 156 -8.51 -4.02 -16.68
C GLN A 156 -8.05 -3.23 -15.45
N ILE A 157 -7.80 -3.91 -14.32
CA ILE A 157 -7.25 -3.26 -13.13
C ILE A 157 -5.87 -2.70 -13.41
N GLN A 158 -4.99 -3.47 -14.06
CA GLN A 158 -3.64 -3.02 -14.38
C GLN A 158 -3.61 -1.78 -15.28
N LYS A 159 -4.57 -1.65 -16.21
CA LYS A 159 -4.71 -0.50 -17.10
C LYS A 159 -5.28 0.74 -16.42
N ASN A 160 -6.24 0.56 -15.51
CA ASN A 160 -6.99 1.66 -14.91
C ASN A 160 -6.40 2.17 -13.58
N VAL A 161 -5.35 1.52 -13.06
CA VAL A 161 -4.73 1.87 -11.78
C VAL A 161 -3.25 2.15 -11.96
N ASP A 162 -2.87 3.36 -11.57
CA ASP A 162 -1.49 3.83 -11.64
C ASP A 162 -0.57 3.00 -10.72
N LEU A 163 0.71 2.96 -11.07
CA LEU A 163 1.71 2.32 -10.22
C LEU A 163 1.98 3.17 -8.98
N LEU A 164 2.19 2.52 -7.84
CA LEU A 164 2.69 3.18 -6.63
C LEU A 164 4.09 3.73 -6.89
N GLN A 165 4.27 5.03 -6.65
CA GLN A 165 5.54 5.70 -6.84
C GLN A 165 5.91 6.47 -5.58
N PHE A 166 7.07 6.13 -5.02
CA PHE A 166 7.68 6.85 -3.91
C PHE A 166 9.11 7.22 -4.30
N PRO A 167 9.30 8.38 -4.99
CA PRO A 167 10.60 8.77 -5.52
C PRO A 167 11.72 8.78 -4.45
N TRP A 168 11.37 9.15 -3.22
CA TRP A 168 12.26 9.20 -2.07
C TRP A 168 12.64 7.81 -1.51
N LEU A 169 11.88 6.76 -1.83
CA LEU A 169 12.21 5.36 -1.49
C LEU A 169 12.93 4.61 -2.61
N ASN A 170 13.03 5.16 -3.82
CA ASN A 170 13.67 4.48 -4.96
C ASN A 170 15.11 4.07 -4.66
N ALA A 171 15.83 4.87 -3.87
CA ALA A 171 17.21 4.59 -3.47
C ALA A 171 17.33 3.49 -2.40
N ILE A 172 16.27 3.30 -1.59
CA ILE A 172 16.24 2.38 -0.44
C ILE A 172 15.62 1.04 -0.82
N LYS A 173 14.92 0.97 -1.96
CA LYS A 173 14.27 -0.26 -2.42
C LYS A 173 15.28 -1.41 -2.45
N TYR A 174 15.02 -2.42 -1.63
CA TYR A 174 15.89 -3.57 -1.43
C TYR A 174 16.14 -4.24 -2.79
N ARG A 175 17.38 -4.15 -3.28
CA ARG A 175 17.81 -4.92 -4.44
C ARG A 175 18.42 -6.21 -3.91
N PRO A 176 17.93 -7.38 -4.33
CA PRO A 176 18.61 -8.62 -3.98
C PRO A 176 20.06 -8.53 -4.47
N THR A 177 21.01 -8.69 -3.55
CA THR A 177 22.43 -8.66 -3.87
C THR A 177 22.70 -9.71 -4.94
N SER A 178 23.36 -9.35 -6.04
CA SER A 178 23.72 -10.29 -7.08
C SER A 178 24.83 -11.23 -6.58
N VAL A 179 24.47 -12.24 -5.80
CA VAL A 179 25.39 -13.28 -5.34
C VAL A 179 25.69 -14.19 -6.53
N LYS A 180 26.69 -13.81 -7.34
CA LYS A 180 27.25 -14.72 -8.35
C LYS A 180 28.12 -15.73 -7.62
N LEU A 181 27.62 -16.96 -7.47
CA LEU A 181 28.43 -18.09 -7.03
C LEU A 181 29.46 -18.40 -8.13
N LEU A 182 30.66 -17.86 -7.99
CA LEU A 182 31.79 -18.22 -8.82
C LEU A 182 32.21 -19.65 -8.43
N LYS A 183 31.92 -20.63 -9.30
CA LYS A 183 32.52 -21.95 -9.20
C LYS A 183 34.01 -21.82 -9.56
N THR A 184 34.86 -21.66 -8.56
CA THR A 184 36.31 -21.72 -8.73
C THR A 184 36.77 -23.17 -8.54
N THR A 185 37.42 -23.73 -9.56
CA THR A 185 38.09 -25.05 -9.50
C THR A 185 39.53 -24.94 -8.99
N VAL A 186 39.97 -23.74 -8.60
CA VAL A 186 41.33 -23.50 -8.13
C VAL A 186 41.47 -24.02 -6.69
N PRO A 187 42.34 -25.01 -6.43
CA PRO A 187 42.56 -25.51 -5.09
C PRO A 187 43.14 -24.41 -4.20
N ILE A 188 42.61 -24.28 -2.99
CA ILE A 188 43.08 -23.32 -1.98
C ILE A 188 44.47 -23.76 -1.53
N VAL A 189 45.51 -23.12 -2.08
CA VAL A 189 46.90 -23.39 -1.68
C VAL A 189 47.14 -22.72 -0.31
N SER A 190 47.26 -23.53 0.74
CA SER A 190 47.68 -23.03 2.05
C SER A 190 49.16 -22.60 1.99
N LYS A 191 49.45 -21.34 2.29
CA LYS A 191 50.83 -20.87 2.44
C LYS A 191 51.47 -21.57 3.64
N LYS A 192 52.43 -22.47 3.39
CA LYS A 192 53.33 -22.99 4.44
C LYS A 192 54.10 -21.82 5.03
N ARG A 193 54.01 -21.63 6.35
CA ARG A 193 54.90 -20.73 7.10
C ARG A 193 56.34 -21.19 6.90
N GLN A 194 57.18 -20.34 6.30
CA GLN A 194 58.62 -20.55 6.28
C GLN A 194 59.15 -20.44 7.72
N LYS A 195 59.99 -21.41 8.09
CA LYS A 195 60.69 -21.50 9.37
C LYS A 195 61.63 -20.31 9.57
#